data_AF-A0A810KY22-F1
#
_entry.id   AF-A0A810KY22-F1
#
_cell.length_a   1.000
_cell.length_b   1.000
_cell.length_c   1.000
_cell.angle_alpha   90.00
_cell.angle_beta   90.00
_cell.angle_gamma   90.00
#
_symmetry.space_group_name_H-M   'P 1'
#
loop_
_entity.id
_entity.type
_entity.pdbx_description
1 polymer ?
#
loop_
_entity_poly.entity_id
_entity_poly.type
_entity_poly.pdbx_seq_one_letter_code
_entity_poly.pdbx_strand_id
1 'polypeptide(L)'
;MATVSERWNELHRLHTKVEAAVEAAVREQHGIGISEYAIMAVLAEHGHARMQRLAEAVELPQSTTSRLVARLESTGLLARYLCEADRRGVFTSITEAGRASHRAARKTYEKALATALGNARVQR
;
A
#
# COMPACT_ATOMS: atom_id res chain seq x y z
N MET A 1 37.06 4.22 1.68
CA MET A 1 35.68 4.62 2.07
C MET A 1 34.76 4.27 0.91
N ALA A 2 33.60 3.65 1.15
CA ALA A 2 32.65 3.36 0.08
C ALA A 2 32.20 4.66 -0.62
N THR A 3 32.17 4.64 -1.95
CA THR A 3 31.68 5.70 -2.83
C THR A 3 30.20 5.99 -2.58
N VAL A 4 29.73 7.16 -3.05
CA VAL A 4 28.31 7.52 -2.97
C VAL A 4 27.44 6.48 -3.71
N SER A 5 27.88 6.01 -4.87
CA SER A 5 27.18 5.00 -5.67
C SER A 5 27.10 3.64 -4.97
N GLU A 6 28.15 3.21 -4.28
CA GLU A 6 28.14 1.96 -3.51
C GLU A 6 27.14 2.01 -2.34
N ARG A 7 27.14 3.12 -1.60
CA ARG A 7 26.18 3.34 -0.50
C ARG A 7 24.74 3.40 -1.01
N TRP A 8 24.51 4.04 -2.16
CA TRP A 8 23.20 4.06 -2.80
C TRP A 8 22.72 2.67 -3.19
N ASN A 9 23.60 1.87 -3.81
CA ASN A 9 23.28 0.49 -4.19
C ASN A 9 22.99 -0.40 -2.98
N GLU A 10 23.70 -0.21 -1.88
CA GLU A 10 23.44 -0.92 -0.62
C GLU A 10 22.06 -0.56 -0.05
N LEU A 11 21.72 0.74 0.01
CA LEU A 11 20.41 1.20 0.45
C LEU A 11 19.30 0.64 -0.44
N HIS A 12 19.46 0.70 -1.76
CA HIS A 12 18.47 0.18 -2.71
C HIS A 12 18.25 -1.33 -2.54
N ARG A 13 19.33 -2.12 -2.42
CA ARG A 13 19.22 -3.57 -2.17
C ARG A 13 18.50 -3.87 -0.87
N LEU A 14 18.80 -3.13 0.19
CA LEU A 14 18.12 -3.28 1.47
C LEU A 14 16.63 -2.97 1.36
N HIS A 15 16.29 -1.84 0.74
CA HIS A 15 14.92 -1.43 0.52
C HIS A 15 14.13 -2.50 -0.26
N THR A 16 14.65 -2.93 -1.42
CA THR A 16 14.01 -3.96 -2.26
C THR A 16 13.83 -5.30 -1.53
N LYS A 17 14.80 -5.71 -0.70
CA LYS A 17 14.70 -6.95 0.10
C LYS A 17 13.61 -6.86 1.17
N VAL A 18 13.51 -5.72 1.85
CA VAL A 18 12.46 -5.48 2.87
C VAL A 18 11.09 -5.44 2.21
N GLU A 19 10.96 -4.69 1.12
CA GLU A 19 9.70 -4.56 0.38
C GLU A 19 9.22 -5.93 -0.14
N ALA A 20 10.10 -6.73 -0.75
CA ALA A 20 9.76 -8.07 -1.23
C ALA A 20 9.29 -9.01 -0.10
N ALA A 21 9.91 -8.94 1.08
CA ALA A 21 9.51 -9.77 2.23
C ALA A 21 8.13 -9.37 2.76
N VAL A 22 7.84 -8.07 2.82
CA VAL A 22 6.54 -7.55 3.25
C VAL A 22 5.45 -7.89 2.21
N GLU A 23 5.75 -7.66 0.94
CA GLU A 23 4.87 -8.00 -0.19
C GLU A 23 4.47 -9.48 -0.17
N ALA A 24 5.45 -10.39 -0.05
CA ALA A 24 5.18 -11.82 0.03
C ALA A 24 4.26 -12.18 1.20
N ALA A 25 4.56 -11.68 2.40
CA ALA A 25 3.79 -11.99 3.61
C ALA A 25 2.35 -11.46 3.54
N VAL A 26 2.16 -10.22 3.07
CA VAL A 26 0.83 -9.62 2.95
C VAL A 26 0.01 -10.33 1.87
N ARG A 27 0.62 -10.64 0.72
CA ARG A 27 -0.05 -11.32 -0.39
C ARG A 27 -0.46 -12.74 -0.06
N GLU A 28 0.41 -13.50 0.59
CA GLU A 28 0.14 -14.90 0.98
C GLU A 28 -1.03 -14.99 1.97
N GLN A 29 -1.10 -14.10 2.95
CA GLN A 29 -2.10 -14.19 4.02
C GLN A 29 -3.42 -13.49 3.71
N HIS A 30 -3.40 -12.43 2.87
CA HIS A 30 -4.56 -11.56 2.67
C HIS A 30 -4.99 -11.43 1.21
N GLY A 31 -4.24 -12.00 0.25
CA GLY A 31 -4.57 -11.97 -1.18
C GLY A 31 -4.46 -10.58 -1.84
N ILE A 32 -3.91 -9.60 -1.14
CA ILE A 32 -3.71 -8.22 -1.59
C ILE A 32 -2.22 -7.91 -1.71
N GLY A 33 -1.85 -7.04 -2.65
CA GLY A 33 -0.48 -6.53 -2.77
C GLY A 33 -0.18 -5.34 -1.85
N ILE A 34 1.09 -4.96 -1.71
CA ILE A 34 1.52 -3.88 -0.82
C ILE A 34 0.96 -2.51 -1.25
N SER A 35 0.83 -2.25 -2.56
CA SER A 35 0.22 -1.01 -3.07
C SER A 35 -1.28 -0.94 -2.80
N GLU A 36 -1.98 -2.07 -2.86
CA GLU A 36 -3.40 -2.16 -2.51
C GLU A 36 -3.61 -1.93 -1.02
N TYR A 37 -2.75 -2.54 -0.20
CA TYR A 37 -2.69 -2.26 1.23
C TYR A 37 -2.46 -0.77 1.51
N ALA A 38 -1.51 -0.13 0.82
CA ALA A 38 -1.23 1.30 0.99
C ALA A 38 -2.42 2.19 0.61
N ILE A 39 -3.13 1.90 -0.49
CA ILE A 39 -4.39 2.58 -0.85
C ILE A 39 -5.41 2.46 0.29
N MET A 40 -5.60 1.25 0.83
CA MET A 40 -6.53 1.03 1.93
C MET A 40 -6.09 1.73 3.22
N ALA A 41 -4.79 1.83 3.50
CA ALA A 41 -4.27 2.55 4.65
C ALA A 41 -4.60 4.05 4.57
N VAL A 42 -4.38 4.68 3.42
CA VAL A 42 -4.72 6.09 3.17
C VAL A 42 -6.22 6.34 3.38
N LEU A 43 -7.06 5.44 2.86
CA LEU A 43 -8.51 5.55 2.99
C LEU A 43 -9.01 5.21 4.39
N ALA A 44 -8.33 4.33 5.13
CA ALA A 44 -8.66 4.02 6.51
C ALA A 44 -8.41 5.21 7.44
N GLU A 45 -7.40 6.03 7.15
CA GLU A 45 -7.08 7.25 7.90
C GLU A 45 -8.02 8.42 7.54
N HIS A 46 -8.29 8.63 6.25
CA HIS A 46 -9.01 9.81 5.77
C HIS A 46 -10.50 9.56 5.45
N GLY A 47 -10.94 8.31 5.48
CA GLY A 47 -12.28 7.86 5.09
C GLY A 47 -12.47 7.75 3.56
N HIS A 48 -12.05 8.78 2.82
CA HIS A 48 -12.19 8.84 1.36
C HIS A 48 -11.10 9.70 0.69
N ALA A 49 -10.87 9.46 -0.59
CA ALA A 49 -9.90 10.22 -1.40
C ALA A 49 -10.25 10.20 -2.89
N ARG A 50 -9.77 11.21 -3.63
CA ARG A 50 -9.81 11.19 -5.11
C ARG A 50 -8.69 10.32 -5.67
N MET A 51 -8.87 9.83 -6.89
CA MET A 51 -7.90 8.98 -7.58
C MET A 51 -6.50 9.61 -7.66
N GLN A 52 -6.41 10.92 -7.89
CA GLN A 52 -5.13 11.64 -7.92
C GLN A 52 -4.37 11.51 -6.60
N ARG A 53 -5.04 11.78 -5.46
CA ARG A 53 -4.45 11.64 -4.14
C ARG A 53 -4.00 10.21 -3.85
N LEU A 54 -4.80 9.22 -4.28
CA LEU A 54 -4.42 7.81 -4.14
C LEU A 54 -3.18 7.48 -4.96
N ALA A 55 -3.07 7.99 -6.19
CA ALA A 55 -1.92 7.77 -7.05
C ALA A 55 -0.65 8.42 -6.50
N GLU A 56 -0.74 9.64 -5.97
CA GLU A 56 0.34 10.33 -5.27
C GLU A 56 0.80 9.54 -4.04
N ALA A 57 -0.14 9.02 -3.24
CA ALA A 57 0.18 8.32 -2.00
C ALA A 57 0.86 6.95 -2.20
N VAL A 58 0.68 6.30 -3.35
CA VAL A 58 1.36 5.04 -3.68
C VAL A 58 2.46 5.20 -4.72
N GLU A 59 2.75 6.43 -5.15
CA GLU A 59 3.77 6.76 -6.15
C GLU A 59 3.59 5.97 -7.48
N LEU A 60 2.36 5.66 -7.86
CA LEU A 60 2.04 4.95 -9.09
C LEU A 60 1.34 5.85 -10.10
N PRO A 61 1.53 5.61 -11.42
CA PRO A 61 0.74 6.27 -12.44
C PRO A 61 -0.76 6.06 -12.22
N GLN A 62 -1.56 7.09 -12.50
CA GLN A 62 -3.01 7.07 -12.27
C GLN A 62 -3.71 5.88 -12.94
N SER A 63 -3.26 5.44 -14.11
CA SER A 63 -3.80 4.27 -14.82
C SER A 63 -3.54 2.95 -14.10
N THR A 64 -2.42 2.82 -13.40
CA THR A 64 -2.11 1.67 -12.55
C THR A 64 -2.92 1.72 -11.27
N THR A 65 -2.96 2.87 -10.59
CA THR A 65 -3.76 3.06 -9.38
C THR A 65 -5.25 2.79 -9.62
N SER A 66 -5.78 3.24 -10.76
CA SER A 66 -7.17 2.98 -11.17
C SER A 66 -7.48 1.47 -11.27
N ARG A 67 -6.54 0.67 -11.81
CA ARG A 67 -6.70 -0.79 -11.89
C ARG A 67 -6.67 -1.44 -10.51
N LEU A 68 -5.81 -0.98 -9.61
CA LEU A 68 -5.77 -1.48 -8.22
C LEU A 68 -7.07 -1.15 -7.48
N VAL A 69 -7.56 0.08 -7.60
CA VAL A 69 -8.85 0.48 -7.01
C VAL A 69 -9.98 -0.37 -7.58
N ALA A 70 -10.05 -0.56 -8.89
CA ALA A 70 -11.10 -1.38 -9.52
C ALA A 70 -11.08 -2.84 -9.02
N ARG A 71 -9.89 -3.42 -8.78
CA ARG A 71 -9.75 -4.77 -8.21
C ARG A 71 -10.21 -4.81 -6.74
N LEU A 72 -9.90 -3.79 -5.95
CA LEU A 72 -10.37 -3.70 -4.58
C LEU A 72 -11.89 -3.44 -4.50
N GLU A 73 -12.47 -2.73 -5.47
CA GLU A 73 -13.92 -2.57 -5.58
C GLU A 73 -14.62 -3.87 -6.00
N SER A 74 -14.06 -4.63 -6.95
CA SER A 74 -14.64 -5.90 -7.38
C SER A 74 -14.64 -6.97 -6.28
N THR A 75 -13.79 -6.81 -5.27
CA THR A 75 -13.74 -7.64 -4.06
C THR A 75 -14.53 -7.05 -2.88
N GLY A 76 -15.21 -5.92 -3.08
CA GLY A 76 -16.05 -5.27 -2.06
C GLY A 76 -15.27 -4.53 -0.96
N LEU A 77 -13.96 -4.34 -1.13
CA LEU A 77 -13.10 -3.68 -0.14
C LEU A 77 -13.17 -2.15 -0.26
N LEU A 78 -13.39 -1.63 -1.47
CA LEU A 78 -13.57 -0.20 -1.73
C LEU A 78 -14.91 0.07 -2.41
N ALA A 79 -15.33 1.33 -2.39
CA ALA A 79 -16.49 1.81 -3.12
C ALA A 79 -16.26 3.24 -3.63
N ARG A 80 -16.60 3.49 -4.90
CA ARG A 80 -16.67 4.84 -5.48
C ARG A 80 -18.03 5.49 -5.29
N TYR A 81 -18.03 6.80 -5.05
CA TYR A 81 -19.24 7.62 -4.96
C TYR A 81 -19.01 9.02 -5.54
N LEU A 82 -20.11 9.65 -5.94
CA LEU A 82 -20.14 11.07 -6.32
C LEU A 82 -20.45 11.90 -5.08
N CYS A 83 -19.61 12.89 -4.77
CA CYS A 83 -19.89 13.80 -3.67
C CYS A 83 -21.02 14.75 -4.05
N GLU A 84 -22.08 14.84 -3.24
CA GLU A 84 -23.21 15.74 -3.53
C GLU A 84 -22.83 17.23 -3.47
N ALA A 85 -21.86 17.58 -2.60
CA ALA A 85 -21.36 18.94 -2.45
C ALA A 85 -20.37 19.36 -3.55
N ASP A 86 -19.70 18.40 -4.19
CA ASP A 86 -18.81 18.63 -5.33
C ASP A 86 -18.99 17.53 -6.38
N ARG A 87 -20.03 17.70 -7.19
CA ARG A 87 -20.45 16.77 -8.25
C ARG A 87 -19.43 16.59 -9.38
N ARG A 88 -18.32 17.35 -9.37
CA ARG A 88 -17.27 17.26 -10.39
C ARG A 88 -16.25 16.16 -10.09
N GLY A 89 -16.27 15.58 -8.89
CA GLY A 89 -15.27 14.59 -8.46
C GLY A 89 -15.87 13.24 -8.07
N VAL A 90 -15.31 12.17 -8.64
CA VAL A 90 -15.48 10.80 -8.14
C VAL A 90 -14.52 10.59 -6.97
N PHE A 91 -15.05 10.16 -5.84
CA PHE A 91 -14.29 9.79 -4.65
C PHE A 91 -14.31 8.28 -4.46
N THR A 92 -13.25 7.76 -3.89
CA THR A 92 -13.13 6.37 -3.43
C THR A 92 -13.16 6.36 -1.91
N SER A 93 -13.91 5.43 -1.33
CA SER A 93 -13.99 5.19 0.11
C SER A 93 -13.65 3.74 0.42
N ILE A 94 -13.20 3.50 1.65
CA ILE A 94 -13.02 2.14 2.16
C ILE A 94 -14.33 1.65 2.78
N THR A 95 -14.74 0.42 2.43
CA THR A 95 -15.93 -0.21 3.01
C THR A 95 -15.63 -0.74 4.41
N GLU A 96 -16.64 -1.22 5.14
CA GLU A 96 -16.38 -1.89 6.43
C GLU A 96 -15.58 -3.19 6.24
N ALA A 97 -15.88 -3.96 5.19
CA ALA A 97 -15.09 -5.14 4.81
C ALA A 97 -13.63 -4.76 4.48
N GLY A 98 -13.44 -3.66 3.74
CA GLY A 98 -12.13 -3.07 3.49
C GLY A 98 -11.39 -2.70 4.77
N ARG A 99 -12.05 -2.04 5.72
CA ARG A 99 -11.46 -1.69 7.02
C ARG A 99 -11.07 -2.91 7.83
N ALA A 100 -11.91 -3.95 7.85
CA ALA A 100 -11.59 -5.21 8.51
C ALA A 100 -10.37 -5.90 7.88
N SER A 101 -10.34 -5.99 6.54
CA SER A 101 -9.21 -6.53 5.78
C SER A 101 -7.92 -5.74 6.04
N HIS A 102 -7.96 -4.42 5.95
CA HIS A 102 -6.83 -3.54 6.26
C HIS A 102 -6.30 -3.75 7.69
N ARG A 103 -7.18 -3.83 8.70
CA ARG A 103 -6.77 -4.09 10.10
C ARG A 103 -6.08 -5.43 10.27
N ALA A 104 -6.51 -6.46 9.55
CA ALA A 104 -5.86 -7.77 9.55
C ALA A 104 -4.50 -7.73 8.85
N ALA A 105 -4.45 -7.15 7.64
CA ALA A 105 -3.24 -7.00 6.85
C ALA A 105 -2.18 -6.16 7.55
N ARG A 106 -2.57 -5.09 8.26
CA ARG A 106 -1.66 -4.23 9.02
C ARG A 106 -0.82 -5.01 10.03
N LYS A 107 -1.40 -5.98 10.73
CA LYS A 107 -0.66 -6.80 11.70
C LYS A 107 0.42 -7.64 11.00
N THR A 108 0.09 -8.23 9.85
CA THR A 108 1.06 -8.99 9.04
C THR A 108 2.13 -8.07 8.47
N TYR A 109 1.76 -6.90 7.96
CA TYR A 109 2.66 -5.87 7.47
C TYR A 109 3.67 -5.45 8.54
N GLU A 110 3.21 -5.05 9.73
CA GLU A 110 4.06 -4.62 10.84
C GLU A 110 5.02 -5.72 11.29
N LYS A 111 4.53 -6.97 11.41
CA LYS A 111 5.36 -8.12 11.78
C LYS A 111 6.43 -8.42 10.72
N ALA A 112 6.05 -8.45 9.44
CA ALA A 112 6.97 -8.72 8.33
C ALA A 112 8.03 -7.62 8.23
N LEU A 113 7.62 -6.35 8.36
CA LEU A 113 8.51 -5.20 8.33
C LEU A 113 9.53 -5.26 9.48
N ALA A 114 9.07 -5.49 10.72
CA ALA A 114 9.95 -5.62 11.88
C ALA A 114 10.96 -6.76 11.71
N THR A 115 10.50 -7.90 11.20
CA THR A 115 11.36 -9.08 10.94
C THR A 115 12.40 -8.78 9.86
N ALA A 116 11.99 -8.20 8.74
CA ALA A 116 12.88 -7.90 7.61
C ALA A 116 13.95 -6.86 8.00
N LEU A 117 13.56 -5.81 8.72
CA LEU A 117 14.47 -4.80 9.25
C LEU A 117 15.42 -5.37 10.32
N GLY A 118 14.93 -6.29 11.17
CA GLY A 118 15.76 -7.00 12.14
C GLY A 118 16.85 -7.83 11.46
N ASN A 119 16.49 -8.60 10.44
CA ASN A 119 17.42 -9.44 9.68
C ASN A 119 18.44 -8.62 8.88
N ALA A 120 18.06 -7.42 8.44
CA ALA A 120 18.96 -6.50 7.76
C ALA A 120 20.06 -5.94 8.67
N ARG A 121 19.76 -5.71 9.96
CA ARG A 121 20.73 -5.18 10.94
C ARG A 121 21.81 -6.18 11.33
N VAL A 122 21.54 -7.48 11.19
CA VAL A 122 22.46 -8.57 11.61
C VAL A 122 23.54 -8.86 10.56
N GLN A 123 23.42 -8.37 9.32
CA GLN A 123 24.39 -8.56 8.23
C GLN A 123 25.62 -7.63 8.29
N ARG A 124 26.07 -7.22 9.49
CA ARG A 124 27.32 -6.46 9.67
C ARG A 124 28.55 -7.36 9.77
#